data_AF-A0A960T6G4-F1
#
_entry.id   AF-A0A960T6G4-F1
#
_cell.length_a   1.000
_cell.length_b   1.000
_cell.length_c   1.000
_cell.angle_alpha   90.00
_cell.angle_beta   90.00
_cell.angle_gamma   90.00
#
_symmetry.space_group_name_H-M   'P 1'
#
loop_
_entity.id
_entity.type
_entity.pdbx_description
1 polymer ?
#
loop_
_entity_poly.entity_id
_entity_poly.type
_entity_poly.pdbx_seq_one_letter_code
_entity_poly.pdbx_strand_id
1 'polypeptide(L)' 'MLKVDYVRSEEDPARIDVWIEGEFWNSVSGQVFRRLKGLPRQVESEAALRQWFHEEESKR' A
#
# COMPACT_ATOMS: atom_id res chain seq x y z
N MET A 1 -2.92 13.45 -9.23
CA MET A 1 -2.57 13.00 -7.87
C MET A 1 -3.67 12.04 -7.47
N LEU A 2 -3.31 10.77 -7.23
CA LEU A 2 -4.23 9.68 -6.94
C LEU A 2 -4.37 9.54 -5.42
N LYS A 3 -5.61 9.45 -4.95
CA LYS A 3 -5.97 9.17 -3.57
C LYS A 3 -5.74 7.69 -3.28
N VAL A 4 -5.00 7.44 -2.20
CA VAL A 4 -4.74 6.10 -1.70
C VAL A 4 -5.43 5.92 -0.36
N ASP A 5 -6.33 4.95 -0.29
CA ASP A 5 -6.97 4.48 0.93
C ASP A 5 -6.38 3.11 1.30
N TYR A 6 -6.43 2.79 2.59
CA TYR A 6 -5.96 1.51 3.09
C TYR A 6 -6.92 0.98 4.15
N VAL A 7 -7.28 -0.29 4.01
CA VAL A 7 -8.23 -0.98 4.88
C VAL A 7 -7.57 -2.25 5.36
N ARG A 8 -7.79 -2.65 6.62
CA ARG A 8 -7.33 -3.96 7.07
C ARG A 8 -8.09 -5.02 6.30
N SER A 9 -7.38 -5.99 5.72
CA SER A 9 -8.01 -7.02 4.89
C SER A 9 -8.97 -7.85 5.72
N GLU A 10 -10.13 -8.16 5.14
CA GLU A 10 -11.16 -9.00 5.78
C GLU A 10 -10.74 -10.47 5.80
N GLU A 11 -10.02 -10.92 4.76
CA GLU A 11 -9.56 -12.31 4.63
C GLU A 11 -8.37 -12.61 5.55
N ASP A 12 -7.41 -11.70 5.63
CA ASP A 12 -6.22 -11.84 6.48
C ASP A 12 -5.98 -10.55 7.28
N PRO A 13 -6.29 -10.52 8.60
CA PRO A 13 -6.15 -9.32 9.41
C PRO A 13 -4.69 -8.88 9.63
N ALA A 14 -3.72 -9.74 9.30
CA ALA A 14 -2.31 -9.36 9.27
C ALA A 14 -1.93 -8.65 7.97
N ARG A 15 -2.84 -8.50 7.00
CA ARG A 15 -2.66 -7.76 5.75
C ARG A 15 -3.49 -6.48 5.71
N ILE A 16 -3.06 -5.57 4.84
CA ILE A 16 -3.66 -4.27 4.57
C ILE A 16 -3.92 -4.19 3.07
N ASP A 17 -5.19 -4.05 2.71
CA ASP A 17 -5.63 -3.86 1.34
C ASP A 17 -5.55 -2.39 0.98
N VAL A 18 -4.96 -2.13 -0.18
CA VAL A 18 -4.63 -0.81 -0.69
C VAL A 18 -5.58 -0.52 -1.84
N TRP A 19 -6.24 0.62 -1.75
CA TRP A 19 -7.25 1.08 -2.68
C TRP A 19 -6.80 2.39 -3.29
N ILE A 20 -6.91 2.54 -4.61
CA ILE A 20 -6.54 3.74 -5.34
C ILE A 20 -7.78 4.26 -6.04
N GLU A 21 -8.18 5.50 -5.78
CA GLU A 21 -9.39 6.10 -6.35
C GLU A 21 -10.67 5.23 -6.14
N GLY A 22 -10.70 4.43 -5.09
CA GLY A 22 -11.81 3.50 -4.80
C GLY A 22 -11.73 2.14 -5.49
N GLU A 23 -10.66 1.86 -6.25
CA GLU A 23 -10.40 0.55 -6.85
C GLU A 23 -9.36 -0.25 -6.04
N PHE A 24 -9.62 -1.54 -5.82
CA PHE A 24 -8.68 -2.42 -5.15
C PHE A 24 -7.42 -2.56 -6.01
N TRP A 25 -6.27 -2.35 -5.40
CA TRP A 25 -5.00 -2.34 -6.11
C TRP A 25 -4.09 -3.50 -5.71
N ASN A 26 -3.82 -3.67 -4.41
CA ASN A 26 -2.96 -4.74 -3.90
C ASN A 26 -3.17 -4.95 -2.39
N SER A 27 -2.67 -6.06 -1.86
CA SER A 27 -2.66 -6.36 -0.43
C SER A 27 -1.22 -6.50 0.07
N VAL A 28 -0.86 -5.83 1.15
CA VAL A 28 0.48 -5.91 1.76
C VAL A 28 0.44 -6.35 3.20
N SER A 29 1.53 -6.93 3.71
CA SER A 29 1.57 -7.31 5.12
C SER A 29 1.53 -6.06 6.03
N GLY A 30 0.88 -6.18 7.18
CA GLY A 30 0.82 -5.15 8.21
C GLY A 30 2.19 -4.83 8.81
N GLN A 31 3.17 -5.73 8.68
CA GLN A 31 4.56 -5.48 9.05
C GLN A 31 5.23 -4.53 8.05
N VAL A 32 5.03 -4.74 6.75
CA VAL A 32 5.46 -3.82 5.68
C VAL A 32 4.77 -2.48 5.90
N PHE A 33 3.43 -2.44 5.98
CA PHE A 33 2.69 -1.19 6.23
C PHE A 33 3.21 -0.40 7.45
N ARG A 34 3.50 -1.07 8.58
CA ARG A 34 4.06 -0.42 9.78
C ARG A 34 5.49 0.09 9.60
N ARG A 35 6.39 -0.70 9.01
CA ARG A 35 7.79 -0.28 8.80
C ARG A 35 7.86 0.94 7.90
N LEU A 36 6.94 1.02 6.96
CA LEU A 36 6.92 2.07 5.95
C LEU A 36 6.19 3.33 6.39
N LYS A 37 5.87 3.46 7.69
CA LYS A 37 5.11 4.57 8.28
C LYS A 37 3.72 4.78 7.66
N GLY A 38 3.18 3.75 7.00
CA GLY A 38 1.95 3.84 6.22
C GLY A 38 2.21 4.35 4.79
N LEU A 39 1.33 3.93 3.88
CA LEU A 39 1.38 4.37 2.49
C LEU A 39 1.14 5.88 2.38
N PRO A 40 1.81 6.56 1.42
CA PRO A 40 1.44 7.92 1.10
C PRO A 40 -0.04 7.97 0.72
N ARG A 41 -0.83 8.78 1.44
CA ARG A 41 -2.28 8.98 1.18
C ARG A 41 -2.57 9.54 -0.21
N GLN A 42 -1.55 10.13 -0.84
CA GLN A 42 -1.62 10.72 -2.16
C GLN A 42 -0.33 10.40 -2.90
N VAL A 43 -0.45 9.83 -4.11
CA VAL A 43 0.69 9.55 -4.99
C VAL A 43 0.51 10.23 -6.33
N GLU A 44 1.61 10.51 -7.02
CA GLU A 44 1.54 11.13 -8.34
C GLU A 44 1.02 10.16 -9.41
N SER A 45 1.35 8.87 -9.29
CA SER A 45 0.92 7.80 -10.19
C SER A 45 0.95 6.45 -9.50
N GLU A 46 0.27 5.46 -10.09
CA GLU A 46 0.34 4.06 -9.67
C GLU A 46 1.79 3.53 -9.74
N ALA A 47 2.55 3.95 -10.75
CA ALA A 47 3.96 3.55 -10.92
C ALA A 47 4.82 4.02 -9.74
N ALA A 48 4.61 5.24 -9.24
CA ALA A 48 5.32 5.76 -8.07
C ALA A 48 5.00 4.93 -6.81
N LEU A 49 3.74 4.50 -6.66
CA LEU A 49 3.32 3.63 -5.56
C LEU A 49 3.97 2.24 -5.68
N ARG A 50 3.99 1.64 -6.88
CA ARG A 50 4.68 0.37 -7.16
C ARG A 50 6.16 0.47 -6.85
N GLN A 51 6.81 1.53 -7.30
CA GLN A 51 8.24 1.74 -7.06
C GLN A 51 8.52 1.88 -5.57
N TRP A 52 7.71 2.67 -4.86
CA TRP A 52 7.80 2.78 -3.41
C TRP A 52 7.67 1.42 -2.72
N PHE A 53 6.70 0.58 -3.14
CA PHE A 53 6.58 -0.78 -2.61
C PHE A 53 7.79 -1.65 -2.92
N HIS A 54 8.26 -1.62 -4.17
CA HIS A 54 9.38 -2.43 -4.63
C HIS A 54 10.69 -2.06 -3.92
N GLU A 55 10.97 -0.77 -3.76
CA GLU A 55 12.13 -0.27 -3.03
C GLU A 55 12.12 -0.72 -1.56
N GLU A 56 10.94 -0.81 -0.97
CA GLU A 56 10.78 -1.19 0.42
C GLU A 56 10.77 -2.72 0.65
N GLU A 57 10.22 -3.48 -0.29
CA GLU A 57 10.33 -4.95 -0.27
C GLU A 57 11.74 -5.44 -0.64
N SER A 58 12.48 -4.70 -1.49
CA SER A 58 13.85 -5.04 -1.89
C SER A 58 14.91 -4.71 -0.84
N LYS A 59 14.59 -3.98 0.23
CA LYS A 59 15.48 -3.77 1.39
C LYS A 59 15.56 -5.00 2.32
N ARG A 60 15.13 -6.17 1.84
CA ARG A 60 14.97 -7.41 2.59
C ARG A 60 16.12 -8.38 2.38
#